data_AF-A0A6J1WCP7-F1
#
_entry.id   AF-A0A6J1WCP7-F1
#
_cell.length_a   1.000
_cell.length_b   1.000
_cell.length_c   1.000
_cell.angle_alpha   90.00
_cell.angle_beta   90.00
_cell.angle_gamma   90.00
#
_symmetry.space_group_name_H-M   'P 1'
#
loop_
_entity.id
_entity.type
_entity.pdbx_description
1 polymer ?
#
loop_
_entity_poly.entity_id
_entity_poly.type
_entity_poly.pdbx_seq_one_letter_code
_entity_poly.pdbx_strand_id
1 'polypeptide(L)'
;MNLLMFLMFALLLTVPCCCEGASSNALDEGIKIDQEKANTFIRRQKRAYPYSERYYEMFKSPMEMRQEQCEHYAPCNYYSEIVGFPTAYRHYFGSI
;
A
#
# COMPACT_ATOMS: atom_id res chain seq x y z
N MET A 1 23.90 -13.49 -45.87
CA MET A 1 23.97 -13.37 -44.40
C MET A 1 22.76 -14.09 -43.84
N ASN A 2 22.94 -15.33 -43.36
CA ASN A 2 21.83 -16.27 -43.13
C ASN A 2 21.08 -15.95 -41.83
N LEU A 3 19.76 -15.74 -41.93
CA LEU A 3 18.83 -15.59 -40.80
C LEU A 3 18.96 -16.74 -39.77
N LEU A 4 19.30 -17.93 -40.26
CA LEU A 4 19.59 -19.11 -39.46
C LEU A 4 20.73 -18.88 -38.45
N MET A 5 21.75 -18.11 -38.83
CA MET A 5 22.89 -17.81 -37.96
C MET A 5 22.47 -16.94 -36.77
N PHE A 6 21.63 -15.94 -37.00
CA PHE A 6 21.13 -15.04 -35.96
C PHE A 6 20.26 -15.78 -34.93
N LEU A 7 19.43 -16.73 -35.38
CA LEU A 7 18.61 -17.56 -34.50
C LEU A 7 19.44 -18.44 -33.56
N MET A 8 20.52 -19.04 -34.07
CA MET A 8 21.40 -19.88 -33.25
C MET A 8 22.16 -19.06 -32.19
N PHE A 9 22.60 -17.84 -32.52
CA PHE A 9 23.23 -16.94 -31.56
C PHE A 9 22.27 -16.48 -30.46
N ALA A 10 21.01 -16.20 -30.79
CA ALA A 10 20.00 -15.81 -29.81
C ALA A 10 19.72 -16.95 -28.80
N LEU A 11 19.72 -18.20 -29.25
CA LEU A 11 19.45 -19.36 -28.40
C LEU A 11 20.59 -19.67 -27.41
N LEU A 12 21.84 -19.40 -27.81
CA LEU A 12 23.02 -19.61 -26.96
C LEU A 12 23.12 -18.60 -25.81
N LEU A 13 22.59 -17.39 -26.00
CA LEU A 13 22.66 -16.30 -25.03
C LEU A 13 21.59 -16.36 -23.93
N THR A 14 20.52 -17.14 -24.11
CA THR A 14 19.39 -17.20 -23.15
C THR A 14 19.51 -18.31 -22.09
N VAL A 15 20.50 -19.20 -22.20
CA VAL A 15 20.55 -20.43 -21.39
C VAL A 15 21.36 -20.35 -20.08
N PRO A 16 22.35 -19.45 -19.84
CA PRO A 16 23.12 -19.54 -18.60
C PRO A 16 22.66 -18.62 -17.45
N CYS A 17 21.60 -17.81 -17.59
CA CYS A 17 21.27 -16.77 -16.59
C CYS A 17 20.20 -17.16 -15.54
N CYS A 18 19.83 -18.44 -15.42
CA CYS A 18 18.75 -18.87 -14.51
C CYS A 18 19.18 -19.82 -13.38
N CYS A 19 20.45 -19.81 -12.98
CA CYS A 19 20.90 -20.59 -11.83
C CYS A 19 21.95 -19.86 -11.00
N GLU A 20 21.57 -18.80 -10.28
CA GLU A 20 22.26 -18.53 -9.00
C GLU A 20 21.36 -17.75 -8.06
N GLY A 21 20.67 -18.50 -7.21
CA GLY A 21 19.75 -17.96 -6.23
C GLY A 21 19.20 -19.03 -5.31
N ALA A 22 19.99 -20.07 -5.01
CA ALA A 22 19.80 -20.82 -3.77
C ALA A 22 20.26 -19.94 -2.59
N SER A 23 19.74 -18.71 -2.50
CA SER A 23 19.96 -17.82 -1.38
C SER A 23 19.06 -18.29 -0.26
N SER A 24 19.67 -19.11 0.60
CA SER A 24 19.34 -19.24 2.01
C SER A 24 17.88 -19.59 2.29
N ASN A 25 17.65 -20.85 2.65
CA ASN A 25 16.76 -21.17 3.76
C ASN A 25 17.30 -20.49 5.02
N ALA A 26 17.24 -19.16 5.08
CA ALA A 26 17.31 -18.42 6.32
C ALA A 26 15.98 -18.77 7.00
N LEU A 27 16.03 -19.82 7.82
CA LEU A 27 15.01 -20.11 8.81
C LEU A 27 14.66 -18.77 9.46
N ASP A 28 13.48 -18.27 9.11
CA ASP A 28 12.75 -17.29 9.89
C ASP A 28 12.43 -17.94 11.24
N GLU A 29 13.46 -18.11 12.08
CA GLU A 29 13.28 -18.18 13.52
C GLU A 29 12.93 -16.78 13.99
N GLY A 30 11.77 -16.29 13.52
CA GLY A 30 11.19 -15.07 14.00
C GLY A 30 11.12 -15.14 15.52
N ILE A 31 11.54 -14.06 16.18
CA ILE A 31 11.56 -13.94 17.63
C ILE A 31 10.19 -14.38 18.17
N LYS A 32 10.14 -15.57 18.78
CA LYS A 32 8.91 -16.11 19.37
C LYS A 32 8.68 -15.40 20.71
N ILE A 33 7.88 -14.35 20.66
CA ILE A 33 7.43 -13.63 21.85
C ILE A 33 6.25 -14.39 22.44
N ASP A 34 6.28 -14.62 23.75
CA ASP A 34 5.16 -15.21 24.48
C ASP A 34 3.88 -14.37 24.31
N GLN A 35 2.72 -15.04 24.24
CA GLN A 35 1.44 -14.38 24.00
C GLN A 35 1.12 -13.30 25.05
N GLU A 36 1.51 -13.49 26.31
CA GLU A 36 1.32 -12.48 27.34
C GLU A 36 2.16 -11.25 27.06
N LYS A 37 3.44 -11.44 26.70
CA LYS A 37 4.34 -10.35 26.32
C LYS A 37 3.82 -9.62 25.08
N ALA A 38 3.41 -10.32 24.02
CA ALA A 38 2.81 -9.73 22.83
C ALA A 38 1.56 -8.90 23.16
N ASN A 39 0.68 -9.44 24.02
CA ASN A 39 -0.52 -8.74 24.48
C ASN A 39 -0.19 -7.46 25.27
N THR A 40 0.91 -7.40 26.02
CA THR A 40 1.29 -6.17 26.72
C THR A 40 1.65 -5.03 25.76
N PHE A 41 2.31 -5.32 24.64
CA PHE A 41 2.64 -4.34 23.61
C PHE A 41 1.38 -3.86 22.88
N ILE A 42 0.54 -4.80 22.44
CA ILE A 42 -0.72 -4.51 21.73
C ILE A 42 -1.70 -3.74 22.64
N ARG A 43 -1.84 -4.12 23.92
CA ARG A 43 -2.74 -3.43 24.87
C ARG A 43 -2.25 -2.02 25.18
N ARG A 44 -0.94 -1.78 25.25
CA ARG A 44 -0.39 -0.41 25.43
C ARG A 44 -0.68 0.45 24.20
N GLN A 45 -0.47 -0.07 23.00
CA GLN A 45 -0.81 0.62 21.75
C GLN A 45 -2.31 0.94 21.67
N LYS A 46 -3.18 -0.04 21.98
CA LYS A 46 -4.64 0.13 22.02
C LYS A 46 -5.15 1.14 23.04
N ARG A 47 -4.38 1.53 24.07
CA ARG A 47 -4.77 2.60 25.01
C ARG A 47 -4.39 3.99 24.49
N ALA A 48 -3.32 4.08 23.72
CA ALA A 48 -2.89 5.34 23.11
C ALA A 48 -3.82 5.75 21.96
N TYR A 49 -4.19 4.79 21.09
CA TYR A 49 -4.96 5.03 19.88
C TYR A 49 -6.37 5.65 20.08
N PRO A 50 -7.24 5.15 20.98
CA PRO A 50 -8.61 5.63 21.08
C PRO A 50 -8.70 7.06 21.65
N TYR A 51 -7.72 7.47 22.46
CA TYR A 51 -7.65 8.86 22.93
C TYR A 51 -7.18 9.80 21.81
N SER A 52 -6.18 9.38 21.03
CA SER A 52 -5.70 10.17 19.89
C SER A 52 -6.73 10.25 18.77
N GLU A 53 -7.40 9.14 18.44
CA GLU A 53 -8.40 9.08 17.35
C GLU A 53 -9.57 10.02 17.64
N ARG A 54 -10.12 10.01 18.86
CA ARG A 54 -11.16 10.96 19.27
C ARG A 54 -10.70 12.42 19.25
N TYR A 55 -9.43 12.68 19.55
CA TYR A 55 -8.85 14.02 19.47
C TYR A 55 -8.74 14.48 18.01
N TYR A 56 -8.22 13.63 17.11
CA TYR A 56 -8.13 13.94 15.68
C TYR A 56 -9.50 14.10 15.03
N GLU A 57 -10.49 13.29 15.43
CA GLU A 57 -11.88 13.45 14.98
C GLU A 57 -12.49 14.80 15.38
N MET A 58 -12.08 15.34 16.54
CA MET A 58 -12.55 16.63 17.02
C MET A 58 -11.89 17.82 16.31
N PHE A 59 -10.67 17.64 15.80
CA PHE A 59 -9.86 18.69 15.18
C PHE A 59 -9.57 18.41 13.70
N LYS A 60 -10.58 17.95 12.95
CA LYS A 60 -10.43 17.75 11.50
C LYS A 60 -10.22 19.07 10.78
N SER A 61 -9.30 19.06 9.82
CA SER A 61 -9.11 20.23 8.96
C SER A 61 -10.30 20.39 8.00
N PRO A 62 -10.58 21.61 7.49
CA PRO A 62 -11.60 21.79 6.46
C PRO A 62 -11.37 20.92 5.22
N MET A 63 -10.11 20.64 4.86
CA MET A 63 -9.79 19.75 3.74
C MET A 63 -10.09 18.28 4.05
N GLU A 64 -9.80 17.84 5.26
CA GLU A 64 -10.12 16.49 5.73
C GLU A 64 -11.63 16.26 5.77
N MET A 65 -12.42 17.23 6.25
CA MET A 65 -13.89 17.15 6.21
C MET A 65 -14.43 16.99 4.80
N ARG A 66 -13.86 17.72 3.83
CA ARG A 66 -14.26 17.61 2.41
C ARG A 66 -13.83 16.28 1.81
N GLN A 67 -12.66 15.78 2.20
CA GLN A 67 -12.19 14.47 1.78
C GLN A 67 -13.12 13.37 2.29
N GLU A 68 -13.47 13.38 3.58
CA GLU A 68 -14.44 12.45 4.15
C GLU A 68 -15.82 12.56 3.51
N GLN A 69 -16.27 13.77 3.18
CA GLN A 69 -17.52 13.97 2.44
C GLN A 69 -17.48 13.30 1.06
N CYS A 70 -16.35 13.37 0.34
CA CYS A 70 -16.18 12.67 -0.94
C CYS A 70 -16.12 11.16 -0.76
N GLU A 71 -15.39 10.68 0.24
CA GLU A 71 -15.27 9.25 0.56
C GLU A 71 -16.63 8.64 0.94
N HIS A 72 -17.47 9.39 1.67
CA HIS A 72 -18.82 8.96 2.03
C HIS A 72 -19.81 8.96 0.85
N TYR A 73 -19.52 9.70 -0.22
CA TYR A 73 -20.35 9.73 -1.41
C TYR A 73 -19.74 8.87 -2.51
N ALA A 74 -20.23 7.63 -2.64
CA ALA A 74 -19.66 6.60 -3.52
C ALA A 74 -19.32 7.08 -4.96
N PRO A 75 -20.12 7.92 -5.64
CA PRO A 75 -19.74 8.46 -6.94
C PRO A 75 -18.49 9.35 -6.90
N CYS A 76 -18.35 10.21 -5.88
CA CYS A 76 -17.15 11.02 -5.69
C CYS A 76 -15.95 10.16 -5.34
N ASN A 77 -16.11 9.21 -4.41
CA ASN A 77 -15.03 8.30 -4.02
C ASN A 77 -14.46 7.57 -5.24
N TYR A 78 -15.32 6.88 -6.00
CA TYR A 78 -14.89 6.15 -7.20
C TYR A 78 -14.25 7.07 -8.25
N TYR A 79 -14.82 8.24 -8.49
CA TYR A 79 -14.25 9.18 -9.46
C TYR A 79 -12.90 9.75 -8.99
N SER A 80 -12.73 9.96 -7.68
CA SER A 80 -11.49 10.48 -7.08
C SER A 80 -10.30 9.53 -7.26
N GLU A 81 -10.53 8.21 -7.32
CA GLU A 81 -9.50 7.22 -7.62
C GLU A 81 -8.92 7.38 -9.04
N ILE A 82 -9.70 7.97 -9.95
CA ILE A 82 -9.34 8.13 -11.37
C ILE A 82 -8.75 9.52 -11.64
N VAL A 83 -9.37 10.57 -11.11
CA VAL A 83 -9.01 11.97 -11.44
C VAL A 83 -8.38 12.76 -10.30
N GLY A 84 -8.27 12.15 -9.12
CA GLY A 84 -7.82 12.78 -7.89
C GLY A 84 -8.93 13.55 -7.15
N PHE A 85 -8.75 13.67 -5.83
CA PHE A 85 -9.71 14.31 -4.93
C PHE A 85 -10.13 15.74 -5.33
N PRO A 86 -9.22 16.68 -5.67
CA PRO A 86 -9.63 18.06 -5.93
C PRO A 86 -10.59 18.19 -7.13
N THR A 87 -10.34 17.39 -8.17
CA THR A 87 -11.16 17.36 -9.38
C THR A 87 -12.49 16.68 -9.13
N ALA A 88 -12.48 15.53 -8.43
CA ALA A 88 -13.69 14.78 -8.11
C ALA A 88 -14.60 15.56 -7.15
N TYR A 89 -14.04 16.11 -6.08
CA TYR A 89 -14.78 16.96 -5.15
C TYR A 89 -15.41 18.14 -5.87
N ARG A 90 -14.67 18.78 -6.80
CA ARG A 90 -15.22 19.90 -7.57
C ARG A 90 -16.35 19.52 -8.51
N HIS A 91 -16.28 18.33 -9.09
CA HIS A 91 -17.32 17.83 -9.98
C HIS A 91 -18.66 17.60 -9.24
N TYR A 92 -18.62 17.07 -8.02
CA TYR A 92 -19.83 16.72 -7.27
C TYR A 92 -20.31 17.79 -6.28
N PHE A 93 -19.39 18.54 -5.68
CA PHE A 93 -19.68 19.47 -4.57
C PHE A 93 -19.33 20.94 -4.87
N GLY A 94 -18.72 21.23 -6.02
CA GLY A 94 -18.37 22.61 -6.41
C GLY A 94 -17.02 23.09 -5.85
N SER A 95 -16.88 24.38 -5.52
CA SER A 95 -15.56 24.90 -5.12
C SER A 95 -14.99 24.19 -3.89
N ILE A 96 -13.72 23.80 -4.00
CA ILE A 96 -12.85 23.48 -2.86
C ILE A 96 -12.42 24.79 -2.18
#